data_AF-A0A7S1RBN9-F1
#
_entry.id   AF-A0A7S1RBN9-F1
#
_cell.length_a   1.000
_cell.length_b   1.000
_cell.length_c   1.000
_cell.angle_alpha   90.00
_cell.angle_beta   90.00
_cell.angle_gamma   90.00
#
_symmetry.space_group_name_H-M   'P 1'
#
loop_
_entity.id
_entity.type
_entity.pdbx_description
1 polymer ?
#
loop_
_entity_poly.entity_id
_entity_poly.type
_entity_poly.pdbx_seq_one_letter_code
_entity_poly.pdbx_strand_id
1 'polypeptide(L)'
;RFHPFLYSCFYQQTHVARELVVVETGCGQGPSEFFTSGPAASDTRVLYRYFDVEGEPWSIGTKRNIACFLAAGSIIVHFDDDDIYTTDYLEQMRQALRKGQCSKVVGTTVTSEGNTGVA
;
A
#
# COMPACT_ATOMS: atom_id res chain seq x y z
N ARG A 1 -15.86 -1.22 0.28
CA ARG A 1 -14.46 -1.59 0.59
C ARG A 1 -13.82 -2.07 -0.70
N PHE A 2 -12.71 -1.47 -1.11
CA PHE A 2 -12.10 -1.73 -2.42
C PHE A 2 -10.92 -2.73 -2.33
N HIS A 3 -11.01 -3.71 -1.43
CA HIS A 3 -9.90 -4.61 -1.10
C HIS A 3 -9.33 -5.40 -2.29
N PRO A 4 -10.14 -5.96 -3.22
CA PRO A 4 -9.59 -6.61 -4.39
C PRO A 4 -8.76 -5.65 -5.26
N PHE A 5 -9.16 -4.38 -5.31
CA PHE A 5 -8.49 -3.36 -6.10
C PHE A 5 -7.17 -2.91 -5.45
N LEU A 6 -7.19 -2.63 -4.15
CA LEU A 6 -5.99 -2.41 -3.34
C LEU A 6 -4.97 -3.55 -3.51
N TYR A 7 -5.44 -4.79 -3.36
CA TYR A 7 -4.59 -5.97 -3.51
C TYR A 7 -4.06 -6.11 -4.93
N SER A 8 -4.85 -5.81 -5.97
CA SER A 8 -4.36 -5.79 -7.35
C SER A 8 -3.21 -4.80 -7.53
N CYS A 9 -3.36 -3.57 -7.02
CA CYS A 9 -2.31 -2.55 -7.06
C CYS A 9 -1.02 -3.04 -6.37
N PHE A 10 -1.15 -3.64 -5.19
CA PHE A 10 -0.02 -4.25 -4.47
C PHE A 10 0.59 -5.43 -5.22
N TYR A 11 -0.24 -6.36 -5.71
CA TYR A 11 0.18 -7.61 -6.34
C TYR A 11 0.92 -7.36 -7.65
N GLN A 12 0.53 -6.34 -8.40
CA GLN A 12 1.12 -6.00 -9.68
C GLN A 12 2.41 -5.17 -9.57
N GLN A 13 2.83 -4.75 -8.37
CA GLN A 13 4.08 -3.99 -8.24
C GLN A 13 5.28 -4.80 -8.73
N THR A 14 6.17 -4.15 -9.49
CA THR A 14 7.41 -4.76 -9.99
C THR A 14 8.46 -4.94 -8.89
N HIS A 15 8.39 -4.16 -7.81
CA HIS A 15 9.31 -4.28 -6.67
C HIS A 15 9.01 -5.52 -5.82
N VAL A 16 9.75 -6.63 -6.03
CA VAL A 16 9.43 -7.95 -5.47
C VAL A 16 9.45 -8.01 -3.93
N ALA A 17 10.43 -7.39 -3.28
CA ALA A 17 10.64 -7.48 -1.83
C ALA A 17 9.71 -6.53 -1.07
N ARG A 18 8.45 -6.94 -0.88
CA ARG A 18 7.41 -6.14 -0.24
C ARG A 18 6.42 -7.00 0.54
N GLU A 19 5.79 -6.37 1.52
CA GLU A 19 4.65 -6.89 2.27
C GLU A 19 3.49 -5.88 2.20
N LEU A 20 2.27 -6.36 2.46
CA LEU A 20 1.07 -5.54 2.57
C LEU A 20 0.48 -5.70 3.96
N VAL A 21 0.60 -4.67 4.79
CA VAL A 21 -0.05 -4.63 6.11
C VAL A 21 -1.38 -3.90 5.99
N VAL A 22 -2.49 -4.59 6.27
CA VAL A 22 -3.84 -4.01 6.23
C VAL A 22 -4.41 -4.00 7.64
N VAL A 23 -4.64 -2.79 8.16
CA VAL A 23 -5.34 -2.56 9.43
C VAL A 23 -6.75 -2.10 9.11
N GLU A 24 -7.70 -2.98 9.34
CA GLU A 24 -9.11 -2.72 9.10
C GLU A 24 -9.87 -2.61 10.42
N THR A 25 -10.82 -1.70 10.46
CA THR A 25 -11.74 -1.55 11.60
C THR A 25 -13.17 -1.67 11.10
N GLY A 26 -14.02 -2.39 11.83
CA GLY A 26 -15.46 -2.38 11.61
C GLY A 26 -16.21 -2.14 12.90
N CYS A 27 -17.50 -1.85 12.80
CA CYS A 27 -18.42 -1.83 13.92
C CYS A 27 -19.53 -2.83 13.60
N GLY A 28 -19.36 -4.08 14.07
CA GLY A 28 -20.31 -5.18 13.85
C GLY A 28 -20.41 -5.71 12.40
N GLN A 29 -19.57 -5.23 11.48
CA GLN A 29 -19.56 -5.69 10.07
C GLN A 29 -18.69 -6.92 9.82
N GLY A 30 -17.91 -7.35 10.80
CA GLY A 30 -16.96 -8.46 10.66
C GLY A 30 -15.76 -8.14 9.73
N PRO A 31 -14.78 -9.07 9.70
CA PRO A 31 -13.59 -8.94 8.88
C PRO A 31 -13.91 -9.13 7.39
N SER A 32 -13.02 -8.66 6.52
CA SER A 32 -13.17 -8.82 5.09
C SER A 32 -12.97 -10.25 4.63
N GLU A 33 -14.00 -10.82 3.99
CA GLU A 33 -13.93 -12.13 3.33
C GLU A 33 -12.77 -12.22 2.33
N PHE A 34 -12.45 -11.14 1.63
CA PHE A 34 -11.34 -11.12 0.67
C PHE A 34 -9.99 -11.42 1.33
N PHE A 35 -9.77 -10.92 2.54
CA PHE A 35 -8.54 -11.13 3.31
C PHE A 35 -8.60 -12.34 4.25
N THR A 36 -9.78 -12.83 4.63
CA THR A 36 -9.91 -13.98 5.53
C THR A 36 -10.10 -15.32 4.82
N SER A 37 -10.79 -15.34 3.68
CA SER A 37 -11.09 -16.56 2.91
C SER A 37 -10.90 -16.41 1.40
N GLY A 38 -10.61 -15.19 0.92
CA GLY A 38 -10.41 -14.88 -0.50
C GLY A 38 -8.95 -15.05 -0.96
N PRO A 39 -8.63 -14.60 -2.18
CA PRO A 39 -7.30 -14.78 -2.79
C PRO A 39 -6.15 -14.25 -1.94
N ALA A 40 -6.35 -13.14 -1.23
CA ALA A 40 -5.32 -12.53 -0.39
C ALA A 40 -5.07 -13.31 0.91
N ALA A 41 -5.99 -14.18 1.35
CA ALA A 41 -5.82 -14.96 2.57
C ALA A 41 -4.65 -15.96 2.49
N SER A 42 -4.32 -16.42 1.27
CA SER A 42 -3.20 -17.33 1.03
C SER A 42 -1.88 -16.63 0.67
N ASP A 43 -1.87 -15.30 0.48
CA ASP A 43 -0.65 -14.58 0.15
C ASP A 43 0.15 -14.30 1.43
N THR A 44 1.26 -15.03 1.61
CA THR A 44 2.16 -14.90 2.77
C THR A 44 2.77 -13.51 2.95
N ARG A 45 2.69 -12.64 1.94
CA ARG A 45 3.14 -11.25 2.01
C ARG A 45 2.08 -10.32 2.61
N VAL A 46 0.85 -10.79 2.81
CA VAL A 46 -0.26 -9.99 3.33
C VAL A 46 -0.44 -10.24 4.82
N LEU A 47 -0.29 -9.19 5.62
CA LEU A 47 -0.59 -9.18 7.04
C LEU A 47 -1.91 -8.44 7.26
N TYR A 48 -3.00 -9.19 7.41
CA TYR A 48 -4.31 -8.64 7.69
C TYR A 48 -4.60 -8.61 9.20
N ARG A 49 -5.05 -7.46 9.72
CA ARG A 49 -5.53 -7.30 11.09
C ARG A 49 -6.86 -6.55 11.09
N TYR A 50 -7.88 -7.22 11.61
CA TYR A 50 -9.20 -6.65 11.83
C TYR A 50 -9.40 -6.34 13.30
N PHE A 51 -9.97 -5.17 13.59
CA PHE A 51 -10.43 -4.78 14.92
C PHE A 51 -11.91 -4.43 14.85
N ASP A 52 -12.73 -5.14 15.64
CA ASP A 52 -14.10 -4.71 15.89
C ASP A 52 -14.03 -3.61 16.95
N VAL A 53 -14.42 -2.39 16.56
CA VAL A 53 -14.28 -1.20 17.40
C VAL A 53 -15.68 -0.68 17.72
N GLU A 54 -15.96 -0.55 19.01
CA GLU A 54 -17.20 0.06 19.48
C GLU A 54 -17.08 1.60 19.42
N GLY A 55 -18.17 2.25 19.01
CA GLY A 55 -18.22 3.71 18.92
C GLY A 55 -17.61 4.28 17.64
N GLU A 56 -16.87 5.37 17.76
CA GLU A 56 -16.36 6.12 16.61
C GLU A 56 -15.29 5.35 15.83
N PRO A 57 -15.33 5.35 14.49
CA PRO A 57 -14.31 4.74 13.67
C PRO A 57 -12.93 5.32 13.98
N TRP A 58 -11.92 4.44 14.09
CA TRP A 58 -10.55 4.90 14.24
C TRP A 58 -10.15 5.79 13.06
N SER A 59 -9.43 6.87 13.38
CA SER A 59 -8.88 7.75 12.35
C SER A 59 -7.89 7.01 11.46
N ILE A 60 -7.73 7.47 10.22
CA ILE A 60 -6.74 6.92 9.27
C ILE A 60 -5.33 6.94 9.89
N GLY A 61 -4.97 8.01 10.60
CA GLY A 61 -3.69 8.11 11.30
C GLY A 61 -3.48 7.01 12.35
N THR A 62 -4.52 6.67 13.11
CA THR A 62 -4.46 5.58 14.10
C THR A 62 -4.19 4.24 13.42
N LYS A 63 -4.91 3.94 12.35
CA LYS A 63 -4.72 2.70 11.57
C LYS A 63 -3.32 2.64 10.95
N ARG A 64 -2.85 3.75 10.37
CA ARG A 64 -1.50 3.87 9.80
C ARG A 64 -0.41 3.68 10.87
N ASN A 65 -0.57 4.22 12.07
CA ASN A 65 0.38 4.02 13.16
C ASN A 65 0.51 2.55 13.55
N ILE A 66 -0.62 1.83 13.66
CA ILE A 66 -0.62 0.40 13.94
C ILE A 66 0.02 -0.38 12.80
N ALA A 67 -0.31 -0.04 11.54
CA ALA A 67 0.29 -0.69 10.37
C ALA A 67 1.82 -0.49 10.34
N CYS A 68 2.31 0.72 10.62
CA CYS A 68 3.74 1.02 10.71
C CYS A 68 4.42 0.24 11.84
N PHE A 69 3.75 0.06 12.98
CA PHE A 69 4.29 -0.73 14.10
C PHE A 69 4.41 -2.22 13.75
N LEU A 70 3.49 -2.74 12.95
CA LEU A 70 3.48 -4.15 12.53
C LEU A 70 4.41 -4.43 11.32
N ALA A 71 4.78 -3.41 10.57
CA ALA A 71 5.63 -3.55 9.38
C ALA A 71 7.06 -3.96 9.75
N ALA A 72 7.64 -4.85 8.96
CA ALA A 72 9.03 -5.29 9.07
C ALA A 72 9.95 -4.59 8.05
N GLY A 73 9.38 -4.02 6.99
CA GLY A 73 10.11 -3.31 5.95
C GLY A 73 10.81 -2.03 6.41
N SER A 74 11.94 -1.70 5.76
CA SER A 74 12.71 -0.48 6.07
C SER A 74 12.14 0.80 5.45
N ILE A 75 11.17 0.67 4.54
CA ILE A 75 10.48 1.77 3.87
C ILE A 75 8.98 1.53 4.02
N ILE A 76 8.27 2.54 4.52
CA ILE A 76 6.80 2.52 4.59
C ILE A 76 6.23 3.22 3.38
N VAL A 77 5.28 2.55 2.72
CA VAL A 77 4.47 3.13 1.65
C VAL A 77 3.01 2.94 2.03
N HIS A 78 2.24 4.02 1.95
CA HIS A 78 0.79 3.98 2.17
C HIS A 78 0.09 3.78 0.82
N PHE A 79 -0.77 2.77 0.78
CA PHE A 79 -1.76 2.59 -0.27
C PHE A 79 -3.14 2.85 0.36
N ASP A 80 -3.88 3.80 -0.20
CA ASP A 80 -5.29 4.00 0.14
C ASP A 80 -6.14 3.06 -0.74
N ASP A 81 -7.22 2.47 -0.19
CA ASP A 81 -7.96 1.41 -0.87
C ASP A 81 -8.78 1.91 -2.05
N ASP A 82 -9.08 3.21 -2.07
CA ASP A 82 -9.80 3.94 -3.12
C ASP A 82 -8.91 4.64 -4.15
N ASP A 83 -7.57 4.48 -4.06
CA ASP A 83 -6.60 5.05 -5.00
C ASP A 83 -6.07 4.03 -6.02
N ILE A 84 -5.60 4.54 -7.18
CA ILE A 84 -4.96 3.74 -8.24
C ILE A 84 -3.45 3.99 -8.27
N TYR A 85 -2.67 2.90 -8.32
CA TYR A 85 -1.21 2.95 -8.37
C TYR A 85 -0.68 2.18 -9.58
N THR A 86 0.29 2.76 -10.29
CA THR A 86 0.94 2.08 -11.43
C THR A 86 1.77 0.90 -10.96
N THR A 87 2.03 -0.06 -11.85
CA THR A 87 2.78 -1.30 -11.53
C THR A 87 4.24 -1.04 -11.14
N ASP A 88 4.80 0.10 -11.48
CA ASP A 88 6.17 0.51 -11.15
C ASP A 88 6.25 1.58 -10.06
N TYR A 89 5.12 1.93 -9.44
CA TYR A 89 5.01 2.99 -8.45
C TYR A 89 6.04 2.87 -7.32
N LEU A 90 6.17 1.69 -6.71
CA LEU A 90 7.14 1.48 -5.63
C LEU A 90 8.57 1.73 -6.08
N GLU A 91 8.93 1.29 -7.28
CA GLU A 91 10.28 1.44 -7.81
C GLU A 91 10.58 2.92 -8.10
N GLN A 92 9.62 3.65 -8.68
CA GLN A 92 9.75 5.09 -8.91
C GLN A 92 9.90 5.86 -7.59
N MET A 93 9.05 5.61 -6.59
CA MET A 93 9.12 6.29 -5.29
C MET A 93 10.44 5.99 -4.57
N ARG A 94 10.88 4.73 -4.61
CA ARG A 94 12.14 4.28 -4.00
C ARG A 94 13.36 4.93 -4.65
N GLN A 95 13.35 5.07 -5.97
CA GLN A 95 14.41 5.79 -6.69
C GLN A 95 14.41 7.28 -6.35
N ALA A 96 13.23 7.91 -6.27
CA ALA A 96 13.09 9.31 -5.87
C ALA A 96 13.61 9.55 -4.44
N LEU A 97 13.27 8.67 -3.49
CA LEU A 97 13.79 8.72 -2.10
C LEU A 97 15.33 8.68 -2.07
N ARG A 98 15.92 7.74 -2.83
CA ARG A 98 17.38 7.58 -2.89
C ARG A 98 18.08 8.76 -3.55
N LYS A 99 17.55 9.26 -4.68
CA LYS A 99 18.13 10.38 -5.43
C LYS A 99 18.01 11.70 -4.66
N GLY A 100 16.86 11.94 -4.04
CA GLY A 100 16.58 13.16 -3.31
C GLY A 100 17.27 13.26 -1.94
N GLN A 101 17.96 12.19 -1.49
CA GLN A 101 18.51 12.08 -0.13
C GLN A 101 17.48 12.47 0.96
N CYS A 102 16.20 12.21 0.70
CA CYS A 102 15.10 12.63 1.57
C CYS A 102 14.55 11.44 2.35
N SER A 103 13.98 11.72 3.52
CA SER A 103 13.33 10.70 4.35
C SER A 103 11.86 10.44 3.97
N LYS A 104 11.31 11.21 3.02
CA LYS A 104 9.92 11.10 2.56
C LYS A 104 9.76 11.61 1.12
N VAL A 105 8.98 10.91 0.32
CA VAL A 105 8.49 11.32 -1.00
C VAL A 105 6.97 11.17 -1.02
N VAL A 106 6.27 12.12 -1.65
CA VAL A 106 4.82 12.08 -1.86
C VAL A 106 4.57 12.40 -3.32
N GLY A 107 4.29 11.37 -4.12
CA GLY A 107 4.13 11.49 -5.56
C GLY A 107 5.45 11.81 -6.28
N THR A 108 5.56 11.38 -7.53
CA THR A 108 6.64 11.78 -8.44
C THR A 108 6.05 11.95 -9.82
N THR A 109 6.55 12.94 -10.56
CA THR A 109 6.25 13.09 -11.98
C THR A 109 7.44 12.56 -12.75
N VAL A 110 7.23 11.59 -13.63
CA VAL A 110 8.25 11.16 -14.59
C VAL A 110 8.02 11.90 -15.89
N THR A 111 8.93 12.82 -16.23
CA THR A 111 8.99 13.39 -17.57
C THR A 111 9.87 12.50 -18.43
N SER A 112 9.30 11.86 -19.46
CA SER A 112 10.12 11.29 -20.52
C SER A 112 10.64 12.45 -21.37
N GLU A 113 11.94 12.76 -21.30
CA GLU A 113 12.56 13.57 -22.34
C GLU A 113 12.53 12.74 -23.63
N GLY A 114 11.64 13.12 -24.55
CA GLY A 114 11.61 12.56 -25.89
C GLY A 114 12.95 12.86 -26.57
N ASN A 115 13.72 11.83 -26.87
CA ASN A 115 14.91 11.94 -27.69
C ASN A 115 14.49 12.28 -29.13
N THR A 116 14.25 13.56 -29.41
CA THR A 116 14.13 14.07 -30.80
C THR A 116 15.53 14.24 -31.38
N GLY A 117 16.27 13.13 -31.48
CA GLY A 117 17.42 13.03 -32.37
C GLY A 117 16.90 12.89 -33.79
N VAL A 118 16.58 14.01 -34.43
CA VAL A 118 16.39 14.04 -35.88
C VAL A 118 17.79 14.09 -36.50
N ALA A 119 18.09 13.07 -37.30
CA ALA A 119 19.31 12.93 -38.09
C ALA A 119 19.42 13.98 -39.19
#